data_AF-A0A2V8NGV4-F1
#
_entry.id   AF-A0A2V8NGV4-F1
#
_cell.length_a   1.000
_cell.length_b   1.000
_cell.length_c   1.000
_cell.angle_alpha   90.00
_cell.angle_beta   90.00
_cell.angle_gamma   90.00
#
_symmetry.space_group_name_H-M   'P 1'
#
loop_
_entity.id
_entity.type
_entity.pdbx_description
1 polymer ?
#
loop_
_entity_poly.entity_id
_entity_poly.type
_entity_poly.pdbx_seq_one_letter_code
_entity_poly.pdbx_strand_id
1 'polypeptide(L)'
;VFNNRRVARIAGLAVAFYPSLVLWSSQGLKDGAIVFSLALAILATLKLGQKLNWIYLVMLVAALFFVLALRFYVFYMLLAAIGGAFLIGMRALTAQSVARQFVVVLALGLSLTYLGVTRYANLEFARFGSLETVQRSRADAARSAQSGFGQDVDVSSTSGALSTIPLGIVYLLFAPFPWQLGSLRQSLTLPEMVVWWASFPMLVTGLWFSIKHRLRQMSAILIFTSMLTVAYSVFQGNVGTAYRQRAQLLVFYFIFVAVGFVLLKEKREEKARRAQEEREASRRRPVWQRPLPKSHVADAPLEG
;
A
#
# COMPACT_ATOMS: atom_id res chain seq x y z
N VAL A 1 0.79 10.97 12.24
CA VAL A 1 1.23 9.93 11.28
C VAL A 1 0.55 10.09 9.90
N PHE A 2 -0.77 10.04 9.75
CA PHE A 2 -1.44 10.58 8.54
C PHE A 2 -1.70 12.09 8.68
N ASN A 3 -1.63 12.85 7.57
CA ASN A 3 -1.36 14.31 7.53
C ASN A 3 0.01 14.74 8.08
N ASN A 4 0.94 13.79 8.31
CA ASN A 4 2.31 14.13 8.63
C ASN A 4 3.08 14.41 7.33
N ARG A 5 3.58 15.64 7.16
CA ARG A 5 4.43 16.02 6.02
C ARG A 5 5.62 15.08 5.84
N ARG A 6 6.13 14.47 6.92
CA ARG A 6 7.22 13.47 6.86
C ARG A 6 6.80 12.21 6.09
N VAL A 7 5.63 11.63 6.39
CA VAL A 7 5.13 10.43 5.70
C VAL A 7 4.91 10.71 4.21
N ALA A 8 4.30 11.86 3.88
CA ALA A 8 4.07 12.24 2.49
C ALA A 8 5.37 12.42 1.71
N ARG A 9 6.39 13.07 2.30
CA ARG A 9 7.71 13.24 1.67
C ARG A 9 8.41 11.90 1.47
N ILE A 10 8.40 11.02 2.46
CA ILE A 10 9.05 9.70 2.35
C ILE A 10 8.38 8.85 1.28
N ALA A 11 7.05 8.78 1.27
CA ALA A 11 6.31 8.05 0.24
C ALA A 11 6.57 8.63 -1.15
N GLY A 12 6.55 9.96 -1.30
CA GLY A 12 6.83 10.63 -2.56
C GLY A 12 8.26 10.40 -3.06
N LEU A 13 9.25 10.48 -2.18
CA LEU A 13 10.66 10.19 -2.52
C LEU A 13 10.85 8.72 -2.90
N ALA A 14 10.24 7.79 -2.16
CA ALA A 14 10.29 6.37 -2.49
C ALA A 14 9.71 6.14 -3.90
N VAL A 15 8.53 6.68 -4.21
CA VAL A 15 7.92 6.57 -5.54
C VAL A 15 8.77 7.21 -6.63
N ALA A 16 9.35 8.39 -6.38
CA ALA A 16 10.11 9.14 -7.37
C ALA A 16 11.46 8.50 -7.73
N PHE A 17 12.11 7.83 -6.78
CA PHE A 17 13.46 7.29 -6.95
C PHE A 17 13.51 5.76 -7.03
N TYR A 18 12.39 5.05 -6.90
CA TYR A 18 12.41 3.59 -6.99
C TYR A 18 12.71 3.16 -8.44
N PRO A 19 13.75 2.33 -8.68
CA PRO A 19 14.27 2.07 -10.03
C PRO A 19 13.22 1.59 -11.04
N SER A 20 12.38 0.60 -10.70
CA SER A 20 11.31 0.13 -11.59
C SER A 20 10.30 1.23 -11.93
N LEU A 21 9.95 2.10 -10.98
CA LEU A 21 8.99 3.18 -11.25
C LEU A 21 9.55 4.20 -12.24
N VAL A 22 10.84 4.53 -12.13
CA VAL A 22 11.55 5.39 -13.08
C VAL A 22 11.64 4.70 -14.45
N LEU A 23 12.02 3.42 -14.48
CA LEU A 23 12.20 2.65 -15.71
C LEU A 23 10.89 2.48 -16.49
N TRP A 24 9.77 2.19 -15.83
CA TRP A 24 8.48 2.01 -16.52
C TRP A 24 7.80 3.33 -16.90
N SER A 25 8.15 4.43 -16.23
CA SER A 25 7.68 5.76 -16.60
C SER A 25 8.47 6.40 -17.74
N SER A 26 9.75 6.05 -17.91
CA SER A 26 10.61 6.60 -18.98
C SER A 26 10.42 5.95 -20.35
N GLN A 27 9.86 4.74 -20.42
CA GLN A 27 9.71 3.99 -21.68
C GLN A 27 8.56 4.44 -22.59
N GLY A 28 7.80 5.49 -22.22
CA GLY A 28 6.63 5.94 -22.97
C GLY A 28 5.49 4.90 -23.01
N LEU A 29 5.55 3.88 -22.15
CA LEU A 29 4.52 2.86 -22.01
C LEU A 29 3.30 3.41 -21.26
N LYS A 30 2.18 2.70 -21.38
CA LYS A 30 0.91 3.05 -20.72
C LYS A 30 1.03 3.11 -19.18
N ASP A 31 2.02 2.46 -18.57
CA ASP A 31 2.11 2.29 -17.12
C ASP A 31 2.27 3.60 -16.34
N GLY A 32 3.06 4.56 -16.85
CA GLY A 32 3.21 5.87 -16.21
C GLY A 32 1.88 6.63 -16.12
N ALA A 33 1.15 6.68 -17.24
CA ALA A 33 -0.16 7.32 -17.31
C ALA A 33 -1.21 6.60 -16.43
N ILE A 34 -1.16 5.27 -16.37
CA ILE A 34 -2.02 4.48 -15.48
C ILE A 34 -1.73 4.82 -14.03
N VAL A 35 -0.48 4.74 -13.58
CA VAL A 35 -0.09 5.02 -12.19
C VAL A 35 -0.49 6.44 -11.78
N PHE A 36 -0.25 7.43 -12.64
CA PHE A 36 -0.66 8.80 -12.40
C PHE A 36 -2.19 8.90 -12.24
N SER A 37 -2.95 8.31 -13.16
CA SER A 37 -4.42 8.32 -13.12
C SER A 37 -4.96 7.61 -11.88
N LEU A 38 -4.35 6.50 -11.44
CA LEU A 38 -4.72 5.80 -10.22
C LEU A 38 -4.47 6.66 -8.98
N ALA A 39 -3.30 7.31 -8.88
CA ALA A 39 -2.99 8.21 -7.79
C ALA A 39 -3.95 9.41 -7.75
N LEU A 40 -4.29 9.96 -8.92
CA LEU A 40 -5.21 11.07 -9.09
C LEU A 40 -6.65 10.69 -8.67
N ALA A 41 -7.13 9.52 -9.08
CA ALA A 41 -8.45 9.01 -8.72
C ALA A 41 -8.57 8.76 -7.21
N ILE A 42 -7.54 8.15 -6.60
CA ILE A 42 -7.51 7.95 -5.15
C ILE A 42 -7.49 9.30 -4.42
N LEU A 43 -6.65 10.25 -4.84
CA LEU A 43 -6.62 11.59 -4.26
C LEU A 43 -7.98 12.30 -4.35
N ALA A 44 -8.59 12.30 -5.54
CA ALA A 44 -9.89 12.90 -5.77
C ALA A 44 -10.98 12.24 -4.90
N THR A 45 -10.97 10.92 -4.78
CA THR A 45 -11.88 10.16 -3.90
C THR A 45 -11.71 10.57 -2.44
N LEU A 46 -10.47 10.64 -1.94
CA LEU A 46 -10.18 11.09 -0.58
C LEU A 46 -10.67 12.53 -0.34
N LYS A 47 -10.53 13.42 -1.33
CA LYS A 47 -10.95 14.83 -1.22
C LYS A 47 -12.46 15.00 -1.29
N LEU A 48 -13.15 14.31 -2.21
CA LEU A 48 -14.61 14.28 -2.31
C LEU A 48 -15.26 13.69 -1.05
N GLY A 49 -14.59 12.70 -0.44
CA GLY A 49 -14.98 12.16 0.86
C GLY A 49 -14.95 13.19 1.99
N GLN A 50 -14.16 14.27 1.88
CA GLN A 50 -14.08 15.34 2.87
C GLN A 50 -15.03 16.51 2.57
N LYS A 51 -15.03 17.00 1.33
CA LYS A 51 -15.85 18.13 0.87
C LYS A 51 -16.21 17.92 -0.61
N LEU A 52 -17.48 18.16 -0.95
CA LEU A 52 -17.91 18.12 -2.34
C LEU A 52 -17.26 19.30 -3.08
N ASN A 53 -16.53 19.00 -4.14
CA ASN A 53 -15.88 19.98 -5.00
C ASN A 53 -15.88 19.43 -6.42
N TRP A 54 -16.42 20.21 -7.35
CA TRP A 54 -16.56 19.82 -8.75
C TRP A 54 -15.21 19.57 -9.43
N ILE A 55 -14.13 20.26 -9.02
CA ILE A 55 -12.79 20.06 -9.59
C ILE A 55 -12.33 18.62 -9.32
N TYR A 56 -12.52 18.13 -8.09
CA TYR A 56 -12.17 16.75 -7.75
C TYR A 56 -13.13 15.74 -8.40
N LEU A 57 -14.38 16.12 -8.67
CA LEU A 57 -15.30 15.26 -9.42
C LEU A 57 -14.86 15.10 -10.88
N VAL A 58 -14.55 16.20 -11.57
CA VAL A 58 -14.05 16.19 -12.95
C VAL A 58 -12.72 15.43 -13.04
N MET A 59 -11.82 15.69 -12.09
CA MET A 59 -10.55 14.98 -11.96
C MET A 59 -10.74 13.47 -11.78
N LEU A 60 -11.71 13.06 -10.95
CA LEU A 60 -12.04 11.64 -10.75
C LEU A 60 -12.61 11.00 -12.02
N VAL A 61 -13.56 11.66 -12.68
CA VAL A 61 -14.17 11.17 -13.93
C VAL A 61 -13.11 11.05 -15.03
N ALA A 62 -12.26 12.06 -15.19
CA ALA A 62 -11.17 12.03 -16.16
C ALA A 62 -10.18 10.89 -15.87
N ALA A 63 -9.74 10.76 -14.62
CA ALA A 63 -8.85 9.68 -14.20
C ALA A 63 -9.46 8.29 -14.46
N LEU A 64 -10.73 8.11 -14.12
CA LEU A 64 -11.46 6.87 -14.37
C LEU A 64 -11.59 6.57 -15.87
N PHE A 65 -11.84 7.58 -16.70
CA PHE A 65 -11.89 7.43 -18.15
C PHE A 65 -10.52 6.98 -18.73
N PHE A 66 -9.42 7.60 -18.30
CA PHE A 66 -8.08 7.18 -18.69
C PHE A 66 -7.76 5.75 -18.25
N VAL A 67 -8.11 5.37 -17.02
CA VAL A 67 -7.89 4.00 -16.54
C VAL A 67 -8.74 3.01 -17.33
N LEU A 68 -10.00 3.34 -17.66
CA LEU A 68 -10.84 2.48 -18.49
C LEU A 68 -10.23 2.23 -19.88
N ALA A 69 -9.77 3.29 -20.54
CA ALA A 69 -9.18 3.24 -21.87
C ALA A 69 -7.84 2.49 -21.91
N LEU A 70 -7.04 2.59 -20.84
CA LEU A 70 -5.70 1.99 -20.78
C LEU A 70 -5.69 0.59 -20.15
N ARG A 71 -6.52 0.34 -19.13
CA ARG A 71 -6.67 -0.93 -18.39
C ARG A 71 -8.07 -1.08 -17.79
N PHE A 72 -8.98 -1.65 -18.58
CA PHE A 72 -10.38 -1.87 -18.21
C PHE A 72 -10.58 -2.64 -16.89
N TYR A 73 -9.78 -3.68 -16.61
CA TYR A 73 -9.94 -4.47 -15.38
C TYR A 73 -9.53 -3.70 -14.12
N VAL A 74 -8.53 -2.82 -14.22
CA VAL A 74 -8.10 -1.96 -13.10
C VAL A 74 -9.19 -0.92 -12.81
N PHE A 75 -9.86 -0.43 -13.85
CA PHE A 75 -10.99 0.49 -13.69
C PHE A 75 -12.10 -0.10 -12.81
N TYR A 76 -12.51 -1.36 -13.02
CA TYR A 76 -13.56 -1.97 -12.17
C TYR A 76 -13.12 -2.16 -10.73
N MET A 77 -11.87 -2.56 -10.50
CA MET A 77 -11.32 -2.67 -9.14
C MET A 77 -11.26 -1.31 -8.44
N LEU A 78 -10.90 -0.26 -9.17
CA LEU A 78 -10.90 1.11 -8.66
C LEU A 78 -12.32 1.60 -8.37
N LEU A 79 -13.30 1.32 -9.25
CA LEU A 79 -14.70 1.66 -9.02
C LEU A 79 -15.26 0.96 -7.78
N ALA A 80 -14.96 -0.34 -7.61
CA ALA A 80 -15.32 -1.10 -6.42
C ALA A 80 -14.66 -0.53 -5.15
N ALA A 81 -13.39 -0.11 -5.23
CA ALA A 81 -12.70 0.52 -4.11
C ALA A 81 -13.30 1.89 -3.74
N ILE A 82 -13.66 2.70 -4.73
CA ILE A 82 -14.35 3.99 -4.53
C ILE A 82 -15.71 3.77 -3.87
N GLY A 83 -16.52 2.87 -4.43
CA GLY A 83 -17.83 2.50 -3.89
C GLY A 83 -17.72 1.97 -2.46
N GLY A 84 -16.83 1.01 -2.22
CA GLY A 84 -16.58 0.43 -0.90
C GLY A 84 -16.07 1.48 0.11
N ALA A 85 -15.22 2.41 -0.31
CA ALA A 85 -14.75 3.49 0.56
C ALA A 85 -15.87 4.45 0.96
N PHE A 86 -16.79 4.74 0.04
CA PHE A 86 -17.97 5.55 0.34
C PHE A 86 -18.96 4.79 1.23
N LEU A 87 -19.20 3.50 0.99
CA LEU A 87 -20.07 2.65 1.83
C LEU A 87 -19.57 2.53 3.28
N ILE A 88 -18.26 2.36 3.48
CA ILE A 88 -17.64 2.28 4.82
C ILE A 88 -17.75 3.61 5.59
N GLY A 89 -17.94 4.73 4.88
CA GLY A 89 -17.98 6.06 5.48
C GLY A 89 -16.57 6.55 5.85
N MET A 90 -16.00 7.43 5.03
CA MET A 90 -14.64 7.98 5.26
C MET A 90 -14.55 8.92 6.48
N ARG A 91 -15.70 9.26 7.07
CA ARG A 91 -15.87 10.05 8.30
C ARG A 91 -16.96 9.42 9.19
N ALA A 92 -17.23 10.05 10.34
CA ALA A 92 -18.42 9.73 11.13
C ALA A 92 -19.68 9.81 10.25
N LEU A 93 -20.56 8.82 10.39
CA LEU A 93 -21.80 8.71 9.64
C LEU A 93 -22.73 9.82 10.12
N THR A 94 -22.86 10.86 9.29
CA THR A 94 -23.80 11.97 9.48
C THR A 94 -24.73 11.99 8.27
N ALA A 95 -25.98 12.46 8.43
CA ALA A 95 -26.93 12.55 7.31
C ALA A 95 -26.33 13.33 6.12
N GLN A 96 -25.58 14.40 6.41
CA GLN A 96 -24.89 15.21 5.41
C GLN A 96 -23.74 14.43 4.71
N SER A 97 -22.99 13.58 5.42
CA SER A 97 -21.95 12.77 4.78
C SER A 97 -22.54 11.71 3.87
N VAL A 98 -23.64 11.07 4.29
CA VAL A 98 -24.32 10.04 3.49
C VAL A 98 -24.93 10.66 2.23
N ALA A 99 -25.64 11.78 2.37
CA ALA A 99 -26.19 12.51 1.22
C ALA A 99 -25.10 12.92 0.22
N ARG A 100 -23.96 13.41 0.71
CA ARG A 100 -22.81 13.74 -0.16
C ARG A 100 -22.28 12.52 -0.91
N GLN A 101 -22.10 11.39 -0.21
CA GLN A 101 -21.62 10.16 -0.82
C GLN A 101 -22.58 9.65 -1.89
N PHE A 102 -23.88 9.71 -1.61
CA PHE A 102 -24.92 9.38 -2.58
C PHE A 102 -24.84 10.28 -3.82
N VAL A 103 -24.72 11.60 -3.65
CA VAL A 103 -24.57 12.55 -4.76
C VAL A 103 -23.33 12.25 -5.59
N VAL A 104 -22.18 11.95 -4.97
CA VAL A 104 -20.95 11.61 -5.69
C VAL A 104 -21.12 10.32 -6.47
N VAL A 105 -21.65 9.26 -5.86
CA VAL A 105 -21.87 7.97 -6.51
C VAL A 105 -22.86 8.11 -7.67
N LEU A 106 -23.95 8.86 -7.48
CA LEU A 106 -24.93 9.12 -8.52
C LEU A 106 -24.33 9.90 -9.69
N ALA A 107 -23.63 11.01 -9.41
CA ALA A 107 -22.98 11.82 -10.44
C ALA A 107 -21.94 11.02 -11.23
N LEU A 108 -21.17 10.17 -10.53
CA LEU A 108 -20.17 9.32 -11.13
C LEU A 108 -20.81 8.22 -11.98
N GLY A 109 -21.88 7.58 -11.50
CA GLY A 109 -22.66 6.60 -12.26
C GLY A 109 -23.24 7.20 -13.54
N LEU A 110 -23.91 8.36 -13.45
CA LEU A 110 -24.47 9.06 -14.61
C LEU A 110 -23.38 9.46 -15.61
N SER A 111 -22.25 9.98 -15.14
CA SER A 111 -21.12 10.37 -16.00
C SER A 111 -20.54 9.17 -16.75
N LEU A 112 -20.35 8.04 -16.07
CA LEU A 112 -19.83 6.82 -16.70
C LEU A 112 -20.84 6.22 -17.70
N THR A 113 -22.14 6.21 -17.38
CA THR A 113 -23.17 5.77 -18.32
C THR A 113 -23.21 6.65 -19.56
N TYR A 114 -23.14 7.98 -19.39
CA TYR A 114 -23.10 8.93 -20.49
C TYR A 114 -21.90 8.72 -21.42
N LEU A 115 -20.72 8.43 -20.85
CA LEU A 115 -19.51 8.13 -21.61
C LEU A 115 -19.52 6.74 -22.28
N GLY A 116 -20.62 5.99 -22.20
CA GLY A 116 -20.77 4.69 -22.88
C GLY A 116 -20.00 3.55 -22.23
N VAL A 117 -19.58 3.70 -20.98
CA VAL A 117 -18.77 2.70 -20.26
C VAL A 117 -19.49 1.35 -20.18
N THR A 118 -20.81 1.33 -20.06
CA THR A 118 -21.61 0.10 -20.03
C THR A 118 -21.52 -0.71 -21.32
N ARG A 119 -21.46 -0.06 -22.49
CA ARG A 119 -21.29 -0.74 -23.77
C ARG A 119 -19.90 -1.35 -23.89
N TYR A 120 -18.87 -0.56 -23.55
CA TYR A 120 -17.49 -1.03 -23.54
C TYR A 120 -17.29 -2.19 -22.55
N ALA A 121 -17.92 -2.10 -21.37
CA ALA A 121 -17.92 -3.14 -20.34
C ALA A 121 -18.41 -4.48 -20.87
N ASN A 122 -19.56 -4.48 -21.54
CA ASN A 122 -20.16 -5.70 -22.05
C ASN A 122 -19.29 -6.37 -23.12
N LEU A 123 -18.65 -5.58 -23.98
CA LEU A 123 -17.74 -6.10 -25.02
C LEU A 123 -16.48 -6.74 -24.41
N GLU A 124 -15.85 -6.06 -23.46
CA GLU A 124 -14.65 -6.57 -22.80
C GLU A 124 -14.95 -7.76 -21.89
N PHE A 125 -16.09 -7.75 -21.18
CA PHE A 125 -16.52 -8.88 -20.36
C PHE A 125 -16.84 -10.10 -21.20
N ALA A 126 -17.46 -9.94 -22.37
CA ALA A 126 -17.67 -11.05 -23.30
C ALA A 126 -16.35 -11.66 -23.82
N ARG A 127 -15.29 -10.85 -23.95
CA ARG A 127 -13.97 -11.32 -24.42
C ARG A 127 -13.12 -11.95 -23.32
N PHE A 128 -13.10 -11.36 -22.13
CA PHE A 128 -12.13 -11.66 -21.08
C PHE A 128 -12.76 -12.10 -19.74
N GLY A 129 -14.08 -12.14 -19.63
CA GLY A 129 -14.80 -12.48 -18.40
C GLY A 129 -14.80 -13.97 -18.04
N SER A 130 -14.21 -14.84 -18.88
CA SER A 130 -14.16 -16.27 -18.61
C SER A 130 -12.85 -16.66 -17.90
N LEU A 131 -12.96 -17.49 -16.85
CA LEU A 131 -11.80 -18.07 -16.16
C LEU A 131 -10.95 -18.93 -17.10
N GLU A 132 -11.57 -19.52 -18.10
CA GLU A 132 -10.90 -20.27 -19.16
C GLU A 132 -9.95 -19.37 -19.98
N THR A 133 -10.38 -18.16 -20.34
CA THR A 133 -9.52 -17.17 -21.01
C THR A 133 -8.36 -16.77 -20.11
N VAL A 134 -8.61 -16.59 -18.81
CA VAL A 134 -7.58 -16.27 -17.81
C VAL A 134 -6.56 -17.41 -17.71
N GLN A 135 -7.02 -18.66 -17.62
CA GLN A 135 -6.15 -19.84 -17.57
C GLN A 135 -5.30 -19.96 -18.84
N ARG A 136 -5.87 -19.75 -20.03
CA ARG A 136 -5.10 -19.78 -21.28
C ARG A 136 -4.03 -18.71 -21.33
N SER A 137 -4.37 -17.47 -20.95
CA SER A 137 -3.40 -16.37 -20.89
C SER A 137 -2.30 -16.62 -19.87
N ARG A 138 -2.65 -17.19 -18.70
CA ARG A 138 -1.69 -17.53 -17.64
C ARG A 138 -0.76 -18.65 -18.09
N ALA A 139 -1.31 -19.73 -18.65
CA ALA A 139 -0.56 -20.89 -19.12
C ALA A 139 0.39 -20.53 -20.26
N ASP A 140 -0.04 -19.68 -21.19
CA ASP A 140 0.83 -19.13 -22.23
C ASP A 140 1.99 -18.33 -21.62
N ALA A 141 1.71 -17.42 -20.69
CA ALA A 141 2.75 -16.65 -20.01
C ALA A 141 3.70 -17.54 -19.19
N ALA A 142 3.20 -18.62 -18.58
CA ALA A 142 3.99 -19.53 -17.77
C ALA A 142 4.86 -20.48 -18.61
N ARG A 143 4.46 -20.84 -19.83
CA ARG A 143 5.19 -21.76 -20.70
C ARG A 143 6.14 -21.06 -21.68
N SER A 144 5.72 -19.93 -22.25
CA SER A 144 6.51 -19.19 -23.24
C SER A 144 7.66 -18.38 -22.64
N ALA A 145 7.58 -18.06 -21.35
CA ALA A 145 8.57 -17.23 -20.68
C ALA A 145 9.70 -18.04 -20.07
N GLN A 146 10.94 -17.57 -20.25
CA GLN A 146 12.12 -18.11 -19.56
C GLN A 146 12.02 -18.04 -18.02
N SER A 147 11.18 -17.13 -17.51
CA SER A 147 10.90 -16.94 -16.08
C SER A 147 9.42 -17.19 -15.76
N GLY A 148 8.81 -18.18 -16.40
CA GLY A 148 7.45 -18.63 -16.11
C GLY A 148 7.36 -19.37 -14.77
N PHE A 149 6.19 -19.33 -14.12
CA PHE A 149 5.96 -20.03 -12.85
C PHE A 149 4.53 -20.55 -12.72
N GLY A 150 4.35 -21.58 -11.89
CA GLY A 150 3.03 -22.17 -11.61
C GLY A 150 2.36 -22.76 -12.85
N GLN A 151 3.11 -23.53 -13.64
CA GLN A 151 2.61 -24.20 -14.85
C GLN A 151 1.60 -25.31 -14.55
N ASP A 152 1.72 -25.93 -13.37
CA ASP A 152 0.90 -27.07 -12.93
C ASP A 152 -0.44 -26.62 -12.33
N VAL A 153 -0.67 -25.31 -12.31
CA VAL A 153 -1.80 -24.69 -11.63
C VAL A 153 -2.90 -24.40 -12.63
N ASP A 154 -4.11 -24.85 -12.31
CA ASP A 154 -5.30 -24.58 -13.11
C ASP A 154 -6.21 -23.55 -12.44
N VAL A 155 -6.41 -22.40 -13.09
CA VAL A 155 -7.32 -21.34 -12.64
C VAL A 155 -8.63 -21.30 -13.43
N SER A 156 -8.92 -22.32 -14.25
CA SER A 156 -10.19 -22.45 -14.99
C SER A 156 -11.40 -22.58 -14.05
N SER A 157 -11.19 -23.08 -12.84
CA SER A 157 -12.18 -23.19 -11.78
C SER A 157 -11.95 -22.17 -10.66
N THR A 158 -13.04 -21.74 -10.00
CA THR A 158 -12.96 -20.84 -8.84
C THR A 158 -12.09 -21.42 -7.72
N SER A 159 -12.20 -22.73 -7.46
CA SER A 159 -11.39 -23.41 -6.44
C SER A 159 -9.89 -23.36 -6.77
N GLY A 160 -9.53 -23.65 -8.02
CA GLY A 160 -8.15 -23.58 -8.50
C GLY A 160 -7.59 -22.15 -8.50
N ALA A 161 -8.41 -21.16 -8.87
CA ALA A 161 -8.03 -19.76 -8.75
C ALA A 161 -7.72 -19.37 -7.30
N LEU A 162 -8.53 -19.81 -6.33
CA LEU A 162 -8.31 -19.52 -4.91
C LEU A 162 -7.05 -20.18 -4.35
N SER A 163 -6.78 -21.43 -4.71
CA SER A 163 -5.57 -22.14 -4.25
C SER A 163 -4.28 -21.54 -4.80
N THR A 164 -4.36 -20.82 -5.93
CA THR A 164 -3.22 -20.13 -6.57
C THR A 164 -2.83 -18.84 -5.86
N ILE A 165 -3.76 -18.18 -5.16
CA ILE A 165 -3.56 -16.85 -4.58
C ILE A 165 -2.31 -16.78 -3.70
N PRO A 166 -2.06 -17.70 -2.75
CA PRO A 166 -0.89 -17.61 -1.86
C PRO A 166 0.43 -17.62 -2.64
N LEU A 167 0.58 -18.56 -3.58
CA LEU A 167 1.78 -18.67 -4.42
C LEU A 167 1.93 -17.44 -5.33
N GLY A 168 0.84 -17.00 -5.96
CA GLY A 168 0.85 -15.82 -6.82
C GLY A 168 1.20 -14.55 -6.06
N ILE A 169 0.75 -14.38 -4.81
CA ILE A 169 1.13 -13.25 -3.96
C ILE A 169 2.63 -13.29 -3.65
N VAL A 170 3.17 -14.46 -3.32
CA VAL A 170 4.61 -14.60 -3.05
C VAL A 170 5.42 -14.21 -4.28
N TYR A 171 5.06 -14.70 -5.46
CA TYR A 171 5.76 -14.36 -6.69
C TYR A 171 5.57 -12.89 -7.07
N LEU A 172 4.36 -12.35 -6.99
CA LEU A 172 4.07 -10.96 -7.30
C LEU A 172 4.86 -10.01 -6.39
N LEU A 173 4.89 -10.27 -5.09
CA LEU A 173 5.51 -9.37 -4.11
C LEU A 173 7.02 -9.58 -3.97
N PHE A 174 7.54 -10.79 -4.12
CA PHE A 174 8.93 -11.10 -3.78
C PHE A 174 9.80 -11.53 -4.95
N ALA A 175 9.23 -11.94 -6.09
CA ALA A 175 10.05 -12.26 -7.28
C ALA A 175 10.48 -10.98 -8.02
N PRO A 176 11.60 -10.98 -8.77
CA PRO A 176 12.48 -12.10 -9.01
C PRO A 176 13.32 -12.46 -7.79
N PHE A 177 13.47 -13.76 -7.54
CA PHE A 177 14.38 -14.26 -6.51
C PHE A 177 15.82 -14.34 -7.07
N PRO A 178 16.87 -14.29 -6.22
CA PRO A 178 18.26 -14.27 -6.68
C PRO A 178 18.65 -15.46 -7.56
N TRP A 179 18.05 -16.62 -7.32
CA TRP A 179 18.29 -17.86 -8.09
C TRP A 179 17.50 -17.94 -9.40
N GLN A 180 16.56 -17.02 -9.67
CA GLN A 180 15.74 -17.02 -10.89
C GLN A 180 16.35 -16.16 -12.02
N LEU A 181 17.52 -15.60 -11.80
CA LEU A 181 18.12 -14.63 -12.70
C LEU A 181 19.02 -15.35 -13.70
N GLY A 182 18.52 -15.47 -14.94
CA GLY A 182 19.25 -16.08 -16.05
C GLY A 182 20.01 -15.06 -16.92
N SER A 183 19.81 -13.75 -16.71
CA SER A 183 20.42 -12.71 -17.55
C SER A 183 20.91 -11.48 -16.76
N LEU A 184 21.90 -10.79 -17.34
CA LEU A 184 22.47 -9.55 -16.81
C LEU A 184 21.43 -8.42 -16.68
N ARG A 185 20.40 -8.41 -17.53
CA ARG A 185 19.29 -7.46 -17.41
C ARG A 185 18.39 -7.76 -16.20
N GLN A 186 18.17 -9.04 -15.89
CA GLN A 186 17.40 -9.43 -14.71
C GLN A 186 18.17 -9.13 -13.43
N SER A 187 19.50 -9.29 -13.41
CA SER A 187 20.31 -8.97 -12.22
C SER A 187 20.30 -7.49 -11.85
N LEU A 188 20.08 -6.58 -12.81
CA LEU A 188 19.90 -5.14 -12.52
C LEU A 188 18.69 -4.84 -11.63
N THR A 189 17.73 -5.76 -11.53
CA THR A 189 16.58 -5.62 -10.63
C THR A 189 16.87 -6.04 -9.19
N LEU A 190 17.99 -6.73 -8.92
CA LEU A 190 18.29 -7.21 -7.57
C LEU A 190 18.43 -6.10 -6.52
N PRO A 191 19.16 -5.00 -6.78
CA PRO A 191 19.35 -3.97 -5.77
C PRO A 191 18.03 -3.40 -5.26
N GLU A 192 17.06 -3.16 -6.15
CA GLU A 192 15.75 -2.66 -5.73
C GLU A 192 14.94 -3.71 -4.97
N MET A 193 15.11 -5.00 -5.28
CA MET A 193 14.43 -6.10 -4.59
C MET A 193 14.94 -6.24 -3.16
N VAL A 194 16.24 -6.07 -2.94
CA VAL A 194 16.83 -6.03 -1.59
C VAL A 194 16.22 -4.86 -0.79
N VAL A 195 16.12 -3.68 -1.39
CA VAL A 195 15.48 -2.51 -0.76
C VAL A 195 14.01 -2.81 -0.44
N TRP A 196 13.29 -3.46 -1.36
CA TRP A 196 11.89 -3.82 -1.16
C TRP A 196 11.70 -4.84 -0.04
N TRP A 197 12.48 -5.92 -0.02
CA TRP A 197 12.44 -6.91 1.05
C TRP A 197 12.78 -6.30 2.40
N ALA A 198 13.77 -5.41 2.47
CA ALA A 198 14.10 -4.66 3.68
C ALA A 198 12.96 -3.71 4.12
N SER A 199 12.18 -3.17 3.18
CA SER A 199 11.03 -2.32 3.45
C SER A 199 9.76 -3.10 3.85
N PHE A 200 9.70 -4.40 3.57
CA PHE A 200 8.50 -5.23 3.79
C PHE A 200 8.03 -5.29 5.25
N PRO A 201 8.90 -5.40 6.28
CA PRO A 201 8.46 -5.29 7.67
C PRO A 201 7.80 -3.95 7.99
N MET A 202 8.25 -2.87 7.34
CA MET A 202 7.64 -1.53 7.49
C MET A 202 6.28 -1.47 6.80
N LEU A 203 6.11 -2.14 5.65
CA LEU A 203 4.81 -2.32 5.00
C LEU A 203 3.82 -3.00 5.94
N VAL A 204 4.20 -4.14 6.54
CA VAL A 204 3.34 -4.92 7.45
C VAL A 204 2.93 -4.10 8.66
N THR A 205 3.89 -3.44 9.33
CA THR A 205 3.60 -2.59 10.49
C THR A 205 2.75 -1.37 10.14
N GLY A 206 3.00 -0.74 8.98
CA GLY A 206 2.22 0.38 8.48
C GLY A 206 0.79 -0.01 8.10
N LEU A 207 0.59 -1.16 7.46
CA LEU A 207 -0.72 -1.74 7.18
C LEU A 207 -1.47 -2.04 8.47
N TRP A 208 -0.85 -2.76 9.40
CA TRP A 208 -1.46 -3.11 10.68
C TRP A 208 -1.90 -1.87 11.48
N PHE A 209 -1.04 -0.86 11.56
CA PHE A 209 -1.38 0.41 12.21
C PHE A 209 -2.55 1.13 11.52
N SER A 210 -2.54 1.17 10.17
CA SER A 210 -3.56 1.84 9.37
C SER A 210 -4.92 1.15 9.48
N ILE A 211 -4.96 -0.18 9.47
CA ILE A 211 -6.18 -0.97 9.66
C ILE A 211 -6.73 -0.74 11.07
N LYS A 212 -5.89 -0.82 12.10
CA LYS A 212 -6.35 -0.71 13.49
C LYS A 212 -6.86 0.69 13.86
N HIS A 213 -6.22 1.75 13.38
CA HIS A 213 -6.51 3.12 13.85
C HIS A 213 -7.17 4.02 12.81
N ARG A 214 -7.10 3.68 11.52
CA ARG A 214 -7.47 4.58 10.41
C ARG A 214 -8.17 3.88 9.24
N LEU A 215 -8.81 2.73 9.47
CA LEU A 215 -9.46 1.92 8.43
C LEU A 215 -10.35 2.74 7.50
N ARG A 216 -11.22 3.59 8.06
CA ARG A 216 -12.16 4.43 7.31
C ARG A 216 -11.48 5.43 6.37
N GLN A 217 -10.33 5.98 6.77
CA GLN A 217 -9.62 7.00 5.98
C GLN A 217 -8.79 6.36 4.86
N MET A 218 -8.35 5.12 5.05
CA MET A 218 -7.51 4.39 4.10
C MET A 218 -8.28 3.34 3.30
N SER A 219 -9.59 3.23 3.50
CA SER A 219 -10.44 2.18 2.92
C SER A 219 -10.30 2.09 1.39
N ALA A 220 -10.33 3.23 0.69
CA ALA A 220 -10.16 3.26 -0.76
C ALA A 220 -8.82 2.64 -1.19
N ILE A 221 -7.73 3.03 -0.52
CA ILE A 221 -6.38 2.53 -0.85
C ILE A 221 -6.26 1.05 -0.49
N LEU A 222 -6.76 0.64 0.69
CA LEU A 222 -6.71 -0.74 1.16
C LEU A 222 -7.52 -1.67 0.26
N ILE A 223 -8.77 -1.34 -0.04
CA ILE A 223 -9.63 -2.15 -0.91
C ILE A 223 -8.99 -2.25 -2.30
N PHE A 224 -8.57 -1.12 -2.87
CA PHE A 224 -7.95 -1.10 -4.20
C PHE A 224 -6.68 -1.96 -4.25
N THR A 225 -5.74 -1.75 -3.31
CA THR A 225 -4.48 -2.50 -3.30
C THR A 225 -4.67 -3.98 -3.01
N SER A 226 -5.57 -4.35 -2.10
CA SER A 226 -5.90 -5.74 -1.82
C SER A 226 -6.53 -6.43 -3.03
N MET A 227 -7.54 -5.81 -3.67
CA MET A 227 -8.17 -6.37 -4.86
C MET A 227 -7.17 -6.54 -6.00
N LEU A 228 -6.34 -5.52 -6.26
CA LEU A 228 -5.37 -5.56 -7.34
C LEU A 228 -4.27 -6.60 -7.10
N THR A 229 -3.82 -6.77 -5.86
CA THR A 229 -2.85 -7.82 -5.49
C THR A 229 -3.41 -9.21 -5.67
N VAL A 230 -4.68 -9.44 -5.31
CA VAL A 230 -5.36 -10.74 -5.54
C VAL A 230 -5.59 -10.97 -7.04
N ALA A 231 -6.01 -9.96 -7.78
CA ALA A 231 -6.22 -10.10 -9.22
C ALA A 231 -4.91 -10.44 -9.94
N TYR A 232 -3.82 -9.74 -9.62
CA TYR A 232 -2.50 -10.00 -10.21
C TYR A 232 -1.88 -11.32 -9.76
N SER A 233 -2.15 -11.80 -8.54
CA SER A 233 -1.65 -13.12 -8.11
C SER A 233 -2.25 -14.26 -8.93
N VAL A 234 -3.54 -14.16 -9.28
CA VAL A 234 -4.25 -15.15 -10.10
C VAL A 234 -3.94 -14.99 -11.59
N PHE A 235 -3.83 -13.76 -12.09
CA PHE A 235 -3.63 -13.52 -13.52
C PHE A 235 -2.20 -13.85 -13.99
N GLN A 236 -1.21 -13.69 -13.11
CA GLN A 236 0.18 -13.67 -13.54
C GLN A 236 0.85 -15.04 -13.51
N GLY A 237 1.38 -15.48 -14.66
CA GLY A 237 2.22 -16.69 -14.79
C GLY A 237 3.70 -16.44 -15.12
N ASN A 238 4.16 -15.18 -15.14
CA ASN A 238 5.50 -14.79 -15.58
C ASN A 238 6.07 -13.72 -14.65
N VAL A 239 7.28 -13.95 -14.15
CA VAL A 239 7.98 -13.07 -13.20
C VAL A 239 8.26 -11.68 -13.77
N GLY A 240 8.65 -11.55 -15.04
CA GLY A 240 8.99 -10.26 -15.65
C GLY A 240 7.76 -9.34 -15.78
N THR A 241 6.63 -9.90 -16.19
CA THR A 241 5.35 -9.17 -16.22
C THR A 241 4.82 -8.90 -14.82
N ALA A 242 5.00 -9.82 -13.86
CA ALA A 242 4.68 -9.59 -12.44
C ALA A 242 5.44 -8.39 -11.89
N TYR A 243 6.74 -8.35 -12.17
CA TYR A 243 7.65 -7.28 -11.76
C TYR A 243 7.20 -5.92 -12.33
N ARG A 244 6.80 -5.86 -13.61
CA ARG A 244 6.24 -4.65 -14.24
C ARG A 244 4.90 -4.24 -13.62
N GLN A 245 3.98 -5.18 -13.42
CA GLN A 245 2.65 -4.88 -12.86
C GLN A 245 2.71 -4.50 -11.38
N ARG A 246 3.66 -5.05 -10.62
CA ARG A 246 3.92 -4.68 -9.23
C ARG A 246 4.25 -3.19 -9.08
N ALA A 247 4.88 -2.54 -10.07
CA ALA A 247 5.12 -1.10 -10.04
C ALA A 247 3.84 -0.29 -9.73
N GLN A 248 2.68 -0.74 -10.24
CA GLN A 248 1.40 -0.09 -9.98
C GLN A 248 0.95 -0.25 -8.51
N LEU A 249 1.29 -1.36 -7.86
CA LEU A 249 1.02 -1.61 -6.45
C LEU A 249 1.99 -0.86 -5.53
N LEU A 250 3.27 -0.78 -5.92
CA LEU A 250 4.32 -0.14 -5.12
C LEU A 250 4.02 1.30 -4.77
N VAL A 251 3.40 2.04 -5.69
CA VAL A 251 3.00 3.44 -5.47
C VAL A 251 2.11 3.59 -4.24
N PHE A 252 1.21 2.63 -4.03
CA PHE A 252 0.33 2.62 -2.86
C PHE A 252 0.98 1.94 -1.66
N TYR A 253 1.77 0.87 -1.86
CA TYR A 253 2.49 0.23 -0.77
C TYR A 253 3.52 1.14 -0.11
N PHE A 254 4.17 2.03 -0.86
CA PHE A 254 5.09 3.01 -0.28
C PHE A 254 4.42 4.00 0.67
N ILE A 255 3.11 4.23 0.53
CA ILE A 255 2.34 5.01 1.53
C ILE A 255 2.39 4.29 2.88
N PHE A 256 2.15 2.98 2.89
CA PHE A 256 2.17 2.16 4.11
C PHE A 256 3.59 1.93 4.64
N VAL A 257 4.58 1.72 3.76
CA VAL A 257 6.00 1.66 4.15
C VAL A 257 6.42 2.96 4.85
N ALA A 258 6.06 4.11 4.30
CA ALA A 258 6.38 5.41 4.91
C ALA A 258 5.72 5.58 6.28
N VAL A 259 4.48 5.10 6.46
CA VAL A 259 3.80 5.07 7.76
C VAL A 259 4.56 4.19 8.75
N GLY A 260 4.90 2.96 8.36
CA GLY A 260 5.66 2.03 9.21
C GLY A 260 7.03 2.57 9.60
N PHE A 261 7.76 3.16 8.65
CA PHE A 261 9.05 3.78 8.90
C PHE A 261 8.96 4.92 9.93
N VAL A 262 7.98 5.83 9.77
CA VAL A 262 7.80 6.94 10.70
C VAL A 262 7.42 6.44 12.10
N LEU A 263 6.55 5.43 12.20
CA LEU A 263 6.18 4.81 13.48
C LEU A 263 7.39 4.18 14.20
N LEU A 264 8.25 3.47 13.46
CA LEU A 264 9.46 2.89 14.01
C LEU A 264 10.44 3.96 14.49
N LYS A 265 10.56 5.05 13.73
CA LYS A 265 11.42 6.18 14.10
C LYS A 265 10.91 6.89 15.36
N GLU A 266 9.62 7.22 15.42
CA GLU A 266 8.98 7.87 16.58
C GLU A 266 9.17 7.02 17.85
N LYS A 267 8.97 5.69 17.77
CA LYS A 267 9.21 4.78 18.91
C LYS A 267 10.67 4.75 19.38
N ARG A 268 11.63 4.83 18.44
CA ARG A 268 13.07 4.86 18.77
C ARG A 268 13.45 6.17 19.44
N GLU A 269 12.92 7.30 18.94
CA GLU A 269 13.13 8.64 19.51
C GLU A 269 12.55 8.71 20.94
N GLU A 270 11.35 8.19 21.17
CA GLU A 270 10.74 8.12 22.50
C GLU A 270 11.55 7.26 23.48
N LYS A 271 12.02 6.09 23.04
CA LYS A 271 12.86 5.21 23.87
C LYS A 271 14.19 5.87 24.24
N ALA A 272 14.82 6.57 23.29
CA ALA A 272 16.05 7.30 23.54
C ALA A 272 15.84 8.44 24.55
N ARG A 273 14.73 9.18 24.43
CA ARG A 273 14.40 10.27 25.35
C ARG A 273 14.13 9.76 26.77
N ARG A 274 13.36 8.67 26.91
CA ARG A 274 13.15 8.01 28.22
C ARG A 274 14.46 7.52 28.84
N ALA A 275 15.35 6.93 28.05
CA ALA A 275 16.65 6.49 28.54
C ALA A 275 17.56 7.65 28.99
N GLN A 276 17.45 8.82 28.36
CA GLN A 276 18.13 10.05 28.80
C GLN A 276 17.53 10.58 30.10
N GLU A 277 16.20 10.68 30.18
CA GLU A 277 15.47 11.10 31.38
C GLU A 277 15.82 10.20 32.60
N GLU A 278 15.89 8.87 32.40
CA GLU A 278 16.31 7.91 33.44
C GLU A 278 17.77 8.10 33.86
N ARG A 279 18.69 8.35 32.91
CA ARG A 279 20.10 8.63 33.20
C ARG A 279 20.26 9.93 33.98
N GLU A 280 19.54 10.98 33.61
CA GLU A 280 19.54 12.25 34.34
C GLU A 280 18.94 12.10 35.74
N ALA A 281 17.83 11.38 35.88
CA ALA A 281 17.23 11.07 37.18
C ALA A 281 18.18 10.28 38.09
N SER A 282 18.93 9.31 37.53
CA SER A 282 19.94 8.55 38.28
C SER A 282 21.12 9.41 38.73
N ARG A 283 21.57 10.37 37.91
CA ARG A 283 22.62 11.35 38.26
C ARG A 283 22.19 12.35 39.33
N ARG A 284 20.90 12.67 39.40
CA ARG A 284 20.33 13.60 40.40
C ARG A 284 20.00 12.95 41.74
N ARG A 285 20.11 11.62 41.88
CA ARG A 285 19.96 10.97 43.19
C ARG A 285 21.12 11.39 44.09
N PRO A 286 20.88 12.08 45.22
CA PRO A 286 21.94 12.44 46.12
C PRO A 286 22.60 11.15 46.64
N VAL A 287 23.93 11.09 46.52
CA VAL A 287 24.73 10.04 47.15
C VAL A 287 24.37 10.07 48.64
N TRP A 288 23.80 8.97 49.14
CA TRP A 288 23.49 8.78 50.55
C TRP A 288 24.66 9.27 51.40
N GLN A 289 24.46 10.36 52.16
CA GLN A 289 25.40 10.80 53.16
C GLN A 289 25.58 9.64 54.14
N ARG A 290 26.80 9.12 54.24
CA ARG A 290 27.15 8.10 55.25
C ARG A 290 26.73 8.63 56.62
N PRO A 291 26.11 7.80 57.49
CA PRO A 291 25.83 8.23 58.86
C PRO A 291 27.15 8.61 59.53
N LEU A 292 27.23 9.81 60.10
CA LEU A 292 28.39 10.26 60.87
C LEU A 292 28.66 9.26 62.00
N PRO A 293 29.93 8.87 62.25
CA PRO A 293 30.24 7.97 63.36
C PRO A 293 29.86 8.66 64.67
N LYS A 294 29.05 7.97 65.50
CA LYS A 294 28.66 8.44 66.83
C LYS A 294 29.91 8.72 67.66
N SER A 295 30.14 9.97 68.02
CA SER A 295 31.14 10.33 69.03
C SER A 295 30.71 9.75 70.37
N HIS A 296 31.48 8.79 70.89
CA HIS A 296 31.35 8.35 72.28
C HIS A 296 31.71 9.53 73.19
N VAL A 297 30.70 10.10 73.86
CA VAL A 297 30.90 10.97 75.02
C VAL A 297 31.27 10.03 76.17
N ALA A 298 32.48 10.21 76.71
CA ALA A 298 32.93 9.51 77.90
C ALA A 298 32.23 10.12 79.12
N ASP A 299 31.53 9.28 79.88
CA ASP A 299 30.99 9.61 81.20
C ASP A 299 32.16 9.82 82.17
N ALA A 300 32.27 11.02 82.75
CA ALA A 300 33.11 11.29 83.91
C ALA A 300 32.26 11.08 85.19
N PRO A 301 32.78 10.38 86.23
CA PRO A 301 32.01 10.14 87.44
C PRO A 301 32.07 11.35 88.39
N LEU A 302 30.91 11.71 88.94
CA LEU A 302 30.77 12.59 90.10
C LEU A 302 30.08 11.82 91.23
N GLU A 303 30.88 11.20 92.08
CA GLU A 303 30.61 10.87 93.49
C GLU A 303 31.96 11.07 94.19
N GLY A 304 32.11 11.66 95.36
CA GLY A 304 31.23 12.06 96.45
C GLY A 304 32.12 12.14 97.67
#